data_AF-A0A6L3T2E8-F1
#
_entry.id   AF-A0A6L3T2E8-F1
#
_cell.length_a   1.000
_cell.length_b   1.000
_cell.length_c   1.000
_cell.angle_alpha   90.00
_cell.angle_beta   90.00
_cell.angle_gamma   90.00
#
_symmetry.space_group_name_H-M   'P 1'
#
loop_
_entity.id
_entity.type
_entity.pdbx_description
1 polymer ?
#
loop_
_entity_poly.entity_id
_entity_poly.type
_entity_poly.pdbx_seq_one_letter_code
_entity_poly.pdbx_strand_id
1 'polypeptide(L)' 'MSGHSVHIKLDGRTYSGTFKVDRNFMTVTTPYGKKTVQVDKAQHAALAQRLLEELVQQEKARKGSSL' A
#
# COMPACT_ATOMS: atom_id res chain seq x y z
N MET A 1 -2.56 -5.76 19.26
CA MET A 1 -1.47 -5.47 18.31
C MET A 1 -1.82 -6.12 16.97
N SER A 2 -2.29 -5.32 16.02
CA SER A 2 -2.86 -5.74 14.73
C SER A 2 -1.78 -5.71 13.65
N GLY A 3 -1.05 -6.81 13.48
CA GLY A 3 -0.20 -7.01 12.30
C GLY A 3 -1.05 -7.45 11.11
N HIS A 4 -0.72 -6.99 9.90
CA HIS A 4 -1.39 -7.43 8.68
C HIS A 4 -0.85 -8.80 8.27
N SER A 5 -1.73 -9.77 8.04
CA SER A 5 -1.33 -11.09 7.56
C SER A 5 -0.90 -11.05 6.10
N VAL A 6 0.19 -11.73 5.76
CA VAL A 6 0.67 -11.92 4.39
C VAL A 6 0.91 -13.40 4.13
N HIS A 7 0.56 -13.86 2.93
CA HIS A 7 0.77 -15.22 2.49
C HIS A 7 1.48 -15.20 1.14
N ILE A 8 2.50 -16.05 0.99
CA ILE A 8 3.23 -16.23 -0.26
C ILE A 8 3.28 -17.71 -0.61
N LYS A 9 3.35 -18.04 -1.90
CA LYS A 9 3.65 -19.40 -2.36
C LYS A 9 5.07 -19.43 -2.92
N LEU A 10 5.90 -20.34 -2.43
CA LEU A 10 7.26 -20.58 -2.91
C LEU A 10 7.44 -22.09 -3.09
N ASP A 11 7.91 -22.54 -4.25
CA ASP A 11 8.18 -23.95 -4.56
C ASP A 11 7.01 -24.91 -4.24
N GLY A 12 5.78 -24.48 -4.56
CA GLY A 12 4.56 -25.27 -4.31
C GLY A 12 4.11 -25.32 -2.85
N ARG A 13 4.81 -24.65 -1.93
CA ARG A 13 4.44 -24.53 -0.51
C ARG A 13 3.94 -23.13 -0.19
N THR A 14 2.92 -23.04 0.66
CA THR A 14 2.38 -21.76 1.12
C THR A 14 3.03 -21.38 2.44
N TYR A 15 3.61 -20.19 2.50
CA TYR A 15 4.24 -19.62 3.67
C TYR A 15 3.40 -18.44 4.15
N SER A 16 3.14 -18.40 5.46
CA SER A 16 2.38 -17.33 6.10
C SER A 16 3.27 -16.49 7.01
N GLY A 17 2.93 -15.22 7.13
CA GLY A 17 3.60 -14.28 8.00
C GLY A 17 2.69 -13.13 8.39
N THR A 18 3.20 -12.28 9.25
CA THR A 18 2.58 -11.01 9.59
C THR A 18 3.56 -9.89 9.31
N PHE A 19 3.08 -8.78 8.78
CA PHE A 19 3.89 -7.59 8.64
C PHE A 19 3.26 -6.42 9.38
N LYS A 20 4.12 -5.54 9.89
CA LYS A 20 3.75 -4.27 10.51
C LYS A 20 4.60 -3.17 9.92
N VAL A 21 4.03 -1.99 9.74
CA VAL A 21 4.75 -0.83 9.21
C VAL A 21 4.78 0.25 10.29
N ASP A 22 5.93 0.39 10.94
CA ASP A 22 6.18 1.39 11.97
C ASP A 22 6.94 2.56 11.38
N ARG A 23 6.29 3.73 11.29
CA ARG A 23 6.83 4.99 10.71
C ARG A 23 7.35 4.85 9.28
N ASN A 24 8.50 4.22 9.03
CA ASN A 24 9.09 3.90 7.72
C ASN A 24 9.79 2.54 7.71
N PHE A 25 9.53 1.69 8.69
CA PHE A 25 10.14 0.37 8.81
C PHE A 25 9.06 -0.69 8.74
N MET A 26 9.13 -1.53 7.72
CA MET A 26 8.30 -2.72 7.64
C MET A 26 9.04 -3.87 8.31
N THR A 27 8.43 -4.43 9.36
CA THR A 27 8.89 -5.65 9.99
C THR A 27 8.00 -6.79 9.54
N VAL A 28 8.58 -7.79 8.89
CA VAL A 28 7.91 -9.05 8.54
C VAL A 28 8.32 -10.11 9.56
N THR A 29 7.35 -10.73 10.20
CA THR A 29 7.52 -11.82 11.17
C THR A 29 6.92 -13.09 10.60
N THR A 30 7.73 -14.14 10.51
CA THR A 30 7.32 -15.48 10.08
C THR A 30 7.71 -16.49 11.17
N PRO A 31 7.21 -17.74 11.11
CA PRO A 31 7.65 -18.80 12.01
C PRO A 31 9.16 -19.09 11.95
N TYR A 32 9.82 -18.68 10.87
CA TYR A 32 11.24 -18.94 10.61
C TYR A 32 12.16 -17.78 11.01
N GLY A 33 11.59 -16.61 11.35
CA GLY A 33 12.37 -15.46 11.78
C GLY A 33 11.65 -14.14 11.56
N LYS A 34 12.35 -13.05 11.87
CA LYS A 34 11.89 -11.68 11.67
C LYS A 34 12.89 -10.91 10.81
N LYS A 35 12.39 -10.10 9.89
CA LYS A 35 13.20 -9.21 9.06
C LYS A 35 12.60 -7.81 9.04
N THR A 36 13.45 -6.81 9.23
CA THR A 36 13.05 -5.40 9.22
C THR A 36 13.73 -4.70 8.05
N VAL A 37 12.95 -3.96 7.28
CA VAL A 37 13.43 -3.19 6.13
C VAL A 37 12.84 -1.80 6.19
N GLN A 38 13.65 -0.79 5.84
CA GLN A 38 13.17 0.57 5.64
C GLN A 38 12.35 0.63 4.34
N VAL A 39 11.13 1.13 4.42
CA VAL A 39 10.21 1.27 3.29
C VAL A 39 9.78 2.72 3.21
N ASP A 40 9.93 3.32 2.04
CA ASP A 40 9.43 4.67 1.81
C ASP A 40 7.90 4.63 1.71
N LYS A 41 7.23 5.25 2.69
CA LYS A 41 5.77 5.46 2.69
C LYS A 41 5.28 6.42 1.59
N ALA A 42 6.19 6.94 0.76
CA ALA A 42 6.00 8.16 -0.03
C ALA A 42 5.09 8.02 -1.27
N GLN A 43 4.57 6.83 -1.60
CA GLN A 43 3.84 6.66 -2.87
C GLN A 43 2.32 6.57 -2.77
N HIS A 44 1.71 6.47 -1.59
CA HIS A 44 0.26 6.25 -1.50
C HIS A 44 -0.56 7.54 -1.38
N ALA A 45 -0.15 8.49 -0.54
CA ALA A 45 -0.90 9.72 -0.32
C ALA A 45 -0.78 10.70 -1.50
N ALA A 46 0.43 10.86 -2.07
CA ALA A 46 0.67 11.71 -3.23
C ALA A 46 -0.04 11.19 -4.49
N LEU A 47 -0.11 9.86 -4.66
CA LEU A 47 -0.86 9.23 -5.74
C LEU A 47 -2.38 9.41 -5.55
N ALA A 48 -2.88 9.26 -4.31
CA ALA A 48 -4.30 9.47 -4.01
C ALA A 48 -4.74 10.93 -4.25
N GLN A 49 -3.91 11.91 -3.88
CA GLN A 49 -4.22 13.33 -4.10
C GLN A 49 -4.19 13.69 -5.59
N ARG A 50 -3.20 13.18 -6.34
CA ARG A 50 -3.13 13.37 -7.79
C ARG A 50 -4.34 12.79 -8.51
N LEU A 51 -4.76 11.58 -8.15
CA LEU A 51 -5.95 10.95 -8.74
C LEU A 51 -7.24 11.70 -8.37
N LEU A 52 -7.33 12.25 -7.16
CA LEU A 52 -8.47 13.08 -6.76
C LEU A 52 -8.52 14.39 -7.57
N GLU A 53 -7.38 15.04 -7.80
CA GLU A 53 -7.27 16.25 -8.64
C GLU A 53 -7.68 15.97 -10.08
N GLU A 54 -7.23 14.86 -10.67
CA GLU A 54 -7.61 14.44 -12.03
C GLU A 54 -9.13 14.19 -12.15
N LEU A 55 -9.75 13.53 -11.16
CA LEU A 55 -11.20 13.31 -11.15
C LEU A 55 -12.01 14.61 -11.03
N VAL A 56 -11.57 15.55 -10.18
CA VAL A 56 -12.24 16.85 -10.02
C VAL A 56 -12.13 17.70 -11.29
N GLN A 57 -10.98 17.65 -11.97
CA GLN A 57 -10.80 18.34 -13.25
C GLN A 57 -11.69 17.75 -14.35
N GLN A 58 -11.80 16.43 -14.43
CA GLN A 58 -12.68 15.76 -15.39
C GLN A 58 -14.16 16.07 -15.15
N GLU A 59 -14.62 16.09 -13.89
CA GLU A 59 -15.99 16.49 -13.54
C GLU A 59 -16.28 17.95 -13.89
N LYS A 60 -15.33 18.87 -13.64
CA LYS A 60 -15.46 20.28 -14.04
C LYS A 60 -15.51 20.44 -15.56
N ALA A 61 -14.68 19.71 -16.30
CA ALA A 61 -14.68 19.73 -17.77
C ALA A 61 -16.00 19.17 -18.33
N ARG A 62 -16.55 18.12 -17.71
CA ARG A 62 -17.84 17.53 -18.10
C ARG A 62 -19.02 18.46 -17.83
N LYS A 63 -19.02 19.20 -16.70
CA LYS A 63 -20.07 20.18 -16.36
C LYS A 63 -19.90 21.53 -17.06
N GLY A 64 -18.69 21.84 -17.54
CA GLY A 64 -18.40 23.03 -18.34
C GLY A 64 -18.78 22.93 -19.82
N SER A 65 -19.16 21.74 -20.31
CA SER A 65 -19.68 21.54 -21.67
C SER A 65 -21.20 21.72 -21.71
N SER A 66 -21.64 22.89 -21.29
CA SER A 66 -22.98 23.42 -21.54
C SER A 66 -22.77 24.87 -21.94
N LEU A 67 -22.40 25.08 -23.20
CA LEU A 67 -22.70 26.24 -24.03
C LEU A 67 -22.28 25.93 -25.47
#